data_AF-A0A562C8D5-F1
#
_entry.id   AF-A0A562C8D5-F1
#
_cell.length_a   1.000
_cell.length_b   1.000
_cell.length_c   1.000
_cell.angle_alpha   90.00
_cell.angle_beta   90.00
_cell.angle_gamma   90.00
#
_symmetry.space_group_name_H-M   'P 1'
#
loop_
_entity.id
_entity.type
_entity.pdbx_description
1 polymer ?
#
loop_
_entity_poly.entity_id
_entity_poly.type
_entity_poly.pdbx_seq_one_letter_code
_entity_poly.pdbx_strand_id
1 'polypeptide(L)' 'MSIWATIVCDLEGQGWSLTELGKAIGLSPQAVSDIKQGRTKAPSGMAAVRLHEIHQRIVQPAANDDTAPTEGEGTGNG' A
#
# COMPACT_ATOMS: atom_id res chain seq x y z
N MET A 1 -17.72 3.39 -0.30
CA MET A 1 -16.63 2.44 -0.59
C MET A 1 -15.71 2.42 0.62
N SER A 2 -15.36 1.26 1.17
CA SER A 2 -14.43 1.19 2.32
C SER A 2 -13.00 1.46 1.86
N ILE A 3 -12.13 1.98 2.74
CA ILE A 3 -10.71 2.20 2.44
C ILE A 3 -10.03 0.91 1.93
N TRP A 4 -10.46 -0.24 2.46
CA TRP A 4 -9.97 -1.56 2.04
C TRP A 4 -10.41 -1.94 0.63
N ALA A 5 -11.64 -1.64 0.24
CA ALA A 5 -12.10 -1.85 -1.13
C ALA A 5 -11.30 -0.99 -2.12
N THR A 6 -10.99 0.26 -1.73
CA THR A 6 -10.14 1.16 -2.52
C THR A 6 -8.72 0.58 -2.69
N ILE A 7 -8.10 0.12 -1.60
CA ILE A 7 -6.76 -0.49 -1.64
C ILE A 7 -6.71 -1.70 -2.57
N VAL A 8 -7.71 -2.59 -2.49
CA VAL A 8 -7.76 -3.77 -3.37
C VAL A 8 -7.93 -3.36 -4.83
N CYS A 9 -8.78 -2.37 -5.11
CA CYS A 9 -8.97 -1.84 -6.46
C CYS A 9 -7.69 -1.21 -7.03
N ASP A 10 -6.94 -0.48 -6.19
CA ASP A 10 -5.68 0.16 -6.59
C ASP A 10 -4.61 -0.89 -6.93
N LEU A 11 -4.45 -1.89 -6.06
CA LEU A 11 -3.52 -3.00 -6.30
C LEU A 11 -3.88 -3.80 -7.56
N GLU A 12 -5.17 -4.03 -7.84
CA GLU A 12 -5.60 -4.62 -9.12
C GLU A 12 -5.24 -3.72 -10.32
N GLY A 13 -5.39 -2.40 -10.19
CA GLY A 13 -4.93 -1.44 -11.20
C GLY A 13 -3.43 -1.52 -11.47
N GLN A 14 -2.64 -1.89 -10.46
CA GLN A 14 -1.20 -2.11 -10.55
C GLN A 14 -0.82 -3.52 -11.04
N GLY A 15 -1.79 -4.35 -11.44
CA GLY A 15 -1.58 -5.68 -12.02
C GLY A 15 -1.62 -6.85 -11.03
N TRP A 16 -1.94 -6.61 -9.76
CA TRP A 16 -2.09 -7.69 -8.78
C TRP A 16 -3.41 -8.43 -8.97
N SER A 17 -3.36 -9.76 -8.96
CA SER A 17 -4.58 -10.59 -8.96
C SER A 17 -5.12 -10.80 -7.55
N LEU A 18 -6.44 -10.93 -7.41
CA LEU A 18 -7.10 -11.22 -6.11
C LEU A 18 -6.55 -12.49 -5.44
N THR A 19 -6.15 -13.49 -6.22
CA THR A 19 -5.52 -14.73 -5.75
C THR A 19 -4.15 -14.47 -5.13
N GLU A 20 -3.31 -13.66 -5.78
CA GLU A 20 -1.99 -13.29 -5.29
C GLU A 20 -2.09 -12.42 -4.04
N LEU A 21 -3.02 -11.46 -4.04
CA LEU A 21 -3.33 -10.64 -2.87
C LEU A 21 -3.77 -11.51 -1.69
N GLY A 22 -4.70 -12.44 -1.91
CA GLY A 22 -5.16 -13.38 -0.89
C GLY A 22 -4.00 -14.18 -0.30
N LYS A 23 -3.13 -14.75 -1.14
CA LYS A 23 -1.96 -15.50 -0.71
C LYS A 23 -0.99 -14.64 0.11
N ALA A 24 -0.77 -13.38 -0.29
CA ALA A 24 0.13 -12.47 0.40
C ALA A 24 -0.38 -12.07 1.80
N ILE A 25 -1.69 -11.79 1.92
CA ILE A 25 -2.29 -11.34 3.18
C ILE A 25 -2.80 -12.49 4.07
N GLY A 26 -2.79 -13.73 3.56
CA GLY A 26 -3.27 -14.92 4.26
C GLY A 26 -4.80 -15.07 4.25
N LEU A 27 -5.47 -14.55 3.22
CA LEU A 27 -6.91 -14.69 3.01
C LEU A 27 -7.20 -15.51 1.76
N SER A 28 -8.37 -16.14 1.71
CA SER A 28 -8.85 -16.77 0.48
C SER A 28 -9.20 -15.70 -0.58
N PRO A 29 -9.03 -15.97 -1.88
CA PRO A 29 -9.41 -15.04 -2.96
C PRO A 29 -10.87 -14.59 -2.87
N GLN A 30 -11.76 -15.46 -2.38
CA GLN A 30 -13.16 -15.11 -2.12
C GLN A 30 -13.30 -13.99 -1.09
N ALA A 31 -12.53 -14.04 0.00
CA ALA A 31 -12.55 -13.02 1.04
C ALA A 31 -12.03 -11.66 0.52
N VAL A 32 -11.03 -11.67 -0.37
CA VAL A 32 -10.56 -10.46 -1.04
C VAL A 32 -11.64 -9.86 -1.95
N SER A 33 -12.40 -10.71 -2.65
CA SER A 33 -13.55 -10.27 -3.46
C SER A 33 -14.67 -9.66 -2.61
N ASP A 34 -14.98 -10.24 -1.44
CA ASP A 34 -15.94 -9.68 -0.48
C ASP A 34 -15.51 -8.31 0.06
N ILE A 35 -14.21 -8.10 0.27
CA ILE A 35 -13.65 -6.80 0.67
C ILE A 35 -13.81 -5.79 -0.46
N LYS A 36 -13.47 -6.16 -1.70
CA LYS A 36 -13.64 -5.30 -2.89
C LYS A 36 -15.10 -4.87 -3.09
N GLN A 37 -16.04 -5.80 -2.92
CA GLN A 37 -17.47 -5.53 -3.05
C GLN A 37 -18.07 -4.78 -1.85
N GLY A 38 -17.29 -4.51 -0.80
CA GLY A 38 -17.75 -3.81 0.39
C GLY A 38 -18.69 -4.63 1.29
N ARG A 39 -18.78 -5.95 1.07
CA ARG A 39 -19.53 -6.88 1.94
C ARG A 39 -18.79 -7.10 3.26
N THR A 40 -17.46 -7.05 3.23
CA THR A 40 -16.59 -7.06 4.41
C THR A 40 -16.10 -5.65 4.71
N LYS A 41 -16.41 -5.16 5.93
CA LYS A 41 -16.00 -3.82 6.39
C LYS A 41 -14.51 -3.73 6.73
N ALA A 42 -13.90 -4.82 7.17
CA ALA A 42 -12.47 -4.90 7.47
C ALA A 42 -11.94 -6.35 7.35
N PRO A 43 -10.75 -6.56 6.77
CA PRO A 43 -10.06 -7.85 6.84
C PRO A 43 -9.63 -8.21 8.28
N SER A 44 -9.33 -9.49 8.52
CA SER A 44 -8.76 -9.95 9.80
C SER A 44 -7.52 -9.14 10.17
N GLY A 45 -7.32 -8.84 11.46
CA GLY A 45 -6.33 -7.85 11.93
C GLY A 45 -4.94 -7.94 11.28
N MET A 46 -4.37 -9.15 11.15
CA MET A 46 -3.06 -9.32 10.49
C MET A 46 -3.12 -9.13 8.96
N ALA A 47 -4.23 -9.52 8.32
CA ALA A 47 -4.44 -9.31 6.89
C ALA A 47 -4.62 -7.82 6.56
N ALA A 48 -5.25 -7.05 7.46
CA ALA A 48 -5.35 -5.59 7.36
C ALA A 48 -3.97 -4.92 7.33
N VAL A 49 -3.08 -5.33 8.24
CA VAL A 49 -1.70 -4.83 8.30
C VAL A 49 -0.96 -5.16 7.01
N ARG A 50 -0.92 -6.42 6.60
CA ARG A 50 -0.20 -6.82 5.38
C ARG A 50 -0.74 -6.17 4.11
N LEU A 51 -2.07 -6.03 4.00
CA LEU A 51 -2.70 -5.37 2.87
C LEU A 51 -2.28 -3.90 2.79
N HIS A 52 -2.26 -3.21 3.94
CA HIS A 52 -1.79 -1.83 4.02
C HIS A 52 -0.31 -1.71 3.66
N GLU A 53 0.56 -2.62 4.15
CA GLU A 53 1.99 -2.62 3.84
C GLU A 53 2.27 -2.80 2.34
N ILE A 54 1.56 -3.71 1.67
CA ILE A 54 1.71 -3.92 0.22
C ILE A 54 1.25 -2.67 -0.53
N HIS A 55 0.12 -2.09 -0.14
CA HIS A 55 -0.37 -0.86 -0.74
C HIS A 55 0.61 0.31 -0.58
N GLN A 56 1.18 0.50 0.61
CA GLN A 56 2.23 1.50 0.84
C GLN A 56 3.43 1.27 -0.10
N ARG A 57 3.90 0.03 -0.22
CA ARG A 57 5.06 -0.30 -1.07
C ARG A 57 4.82 -0.13 -2.57
N ILE A 58 3.62 -0.42 -3.06
CA ILE A 58 3.30 -0.45 -4.50
C ILE A 58 2.77 0.90 -4.99
N VAL A 59 1.97 1.58 -4.16
CA VAL A 59 1.16 2.74 -4.56
C VAL A 59 1.71 4.05 -4.00
N GLN A 60 2.40 4.00 -2.86
CA GLN A 60 3.12 5.15 -2.30
C GLN A 60 4.63 4.89 -2.32
N PRO A 61 5.28 4.91 -3.51
CA PRO A 61 6.72 4.95 -3.55
C PRO A 61 7.17 6.29 -2.95
N ALA A 62 7.58 6.26 -1.68
CA ALA A 62 8.34 7.31 -0.99
C ALA A 62 8.01 8.75 -1.45
N ALA A 63 6.85 9.27 -1.06
CA ALA A 63 6.80 10.72 -0.85
C ALA A 63 7.64 10.99 0.40
N ASN A 64 8.72 11.75 0.23
CA ASN A 64 9.67 12.23 1.26
C ASN A 64 10.93 11.37 1.49
N ASP A 65 11.67 11.06 0.43
CA ASP A 65 13.15 11.10 0.50
C ASP A 65 13.62 12.26 -0.40
N ASP A 66 13.23 13.48 -0.02
CA ASP A 66 13.82 14.73 -0.51
C ASP A 66 14.13 15.59 0.71
N THR A 67 15.23 15.24 1.38
CA THR A 67 15.98 16.20 2.19
C THR A 67 17.45 15.93 1.93
N ALA A 68 17.86 16.21 0.70
CA ALA A 68 19.20 16.71 0.44
C ALA A 68 19.06 18.21 0.16
N PRO A 69 19.78 19.04 0.94
CA PRO A 69 20.90 19.68 0.29
C PRO A 69 22.17 19.33 1.05
N THR A 70 22.96 18.47 0.43
CA THR A 70 24.41 18.50 0.60
C THR A 70 24.92 19.71 -0.15
N GLU A 71 25.37 20.75 0.57
CA GLU A 71 26.46 21.60 0.12
C GLU A 71 27.08 22.28 1.35
N GLY A 72 28.20 21.71 1.81
CA GLY A 72 29.19 22.43 2.59
C GLY A 72 30.26 22.95 1.64
N GLU A 73 30.47 24.27 1.63
CA GLU A 73 31.65 25.03 1.23
C GLU A 73 31.36 26.45 1.74
N GLY A 74 32.19 27.20 2.46
CA GLY A 74 33.63 27.38 2.39
C GLY A 74 33.87 28.90 2.40
N THR A 75 34.46 29.41 3.49
CA THR A 75 35.17 30.70 3.67
C THR A 75 34.87 31.89 2.72
N GLY A 76 34.46 33.03 3.31
CA GLY A 76 34.56 34.36 2.68
C GLY A 76 34.75 35.46 3.72
N ASN A 77 35.98 35.97 3.82
CA ASN A 77 36.36 37.16 4.60
C ASN A 77 35.92 38.44 3.88
N GLY A 78 35.58 39.48 4.65
CA GLY A 78 35.35 40.85 4.18
C GLY A 78 35.20 41.81 5.34
#